data_AF-A0A429AE69-F1
#
_entry.id   AF-A0A429AE69-F1
#
_cell.length_a   1.000
_cell.length_b   1.000
_cell.length_c   1.000
_cell.angle_alpha   90.00
_cell.angle_beta   90.00
_cell.angle_gamma   90.00
#
_symmetry.space_group_name_H-M   'P 1'
#
loop_
_entity.id
_entity.type
_entity.pdbx_description
1 polymer ?
#
loop_
_entity_poly.entity_id
_entity_poly.type
_entity_poly.pdbx_seq_one_letter_code
_entity_poly.pdbx_strand_id
1 'polypeptide(L)'
;MPIDYTFETFNDLGLPQPLNADVAASMVKHSGLTSADVVFAAGGGTDAERHALTWLLATYVPQPYKKATNHQILPLTATSVGQVVLAYDANRRATATLVGRGLPAGLEPPYREPAQLTQWLKDTYALAGITGQWTGEQLVKLHTALGLVPEADRPALRGVLIQRVAALQSQDGHDKGKFSYERGPWAGSLGTLKLADAIFAEDGIGFFGGLTSRACLPSVRGILHEVGHAVESASCRTEARNNAAWVVESTGGRQYRASEHVPDNLVTEAIQLDTDNEALGKLGTGLPNAAARAEFETLCDTIEKIQSWITSAENGTFQQEGVFSEVKSHLAQALTLNIWQTYRQEIVRWCDAQIREARWRTKFVTPRGNNITPCLRDFVQFVHDGGVGTNLTPYAQTSYGELFAEAYSFWLADPDAVERHDRRLRQYFDKAAYRVGD
;
A
#
# COMPACT_ATOMS: atom_id res chain seq x y z
N MET A 1 -0.15 -11.86 -21.13
CA MET A 1 1.28 -12.25 -21.10
C MET A 1 1.89 -11.63 -19.86
N PRO A 2 2.86 -12.27 -19.18
CA PRO A 2 3.58 -11.60 -18.10
C PRO A 2 4.27 -10.35 -18.62
N ILE A 3 4.40 -9.32 -17.78
CA ILE A 3 5.22 -8.18 -18.16
C ILE A 3 6.67 -8.62 -17.97
N ASP A 4 7.31 -9.01 -19.06
CA ASP A 4 8.74 -9.34 -19.07
C ASP A 4 9.56 -8.04 -19.02
N TYR A 5 9.73 -7.49 -17.81
CA TYR A 5 10.92 -6.68 -17.54
C TYR A 5 12.04 -7.63 -17.14
N THR A 6 12.76 -8.15 -18.13
CA THR A 6 14.08 -8.72 -17.86
C THR A 6 15.05 -7.56 -17.64
N PHE A 7 15.31 -7.27 -16.38
CA PHE A 7 16.46 -6.45 -15.98
C PHE A 7 17.71 -7.32 -16.11
N GLU A 8 18.18 -7.50 -17.34
CA GLU A 8 19.53 -8.02 -17.52
C GLU A 8 20.50 -6.92 -17.12
N THR A 9 21.28 -7.16 -16.07
CA THR A 9 22.51 -6.41 -15.82
C THR A 9 23.44 -6.71 -16.98
N PHE A 10 23.32 -5.93 -18.05
CA PHE A 10 24.36 -5.89 -19.04
C PHE A 10 25.61 -5.37 -18.33
N ASN A 11 26.75 -6.03 -18.54
CA ASN A 11 28.03 -5.54 -18.04
C ASN A 11 28.15 -4.05 -18.38
N ASP A 12 28.80 -3.26 -17.51
CA ASP A 12 29.16 -1.86 -17.78
C ASP A 12 29.87 -1.77 -19.13
N LEU A 13 29.10 -1.62 -20.20
CA LEU A 13 29.59 -1.56 -21.55
C LEU A 13 30.01 -0.12 -21.74
N GLY A 14 31.28 0.13 -21.42
CA GLY A 14 31.93 1.38 -21.75
C GLY A 14 31.73 1.65 -23.24
N LEU A 15 31.12 2.80 -23.56
CA LEU A 15 31.01 3.24 -24.94
C LEU A 15 32.42 3.33 -25.54
N PRO A 16 32.64 2.82 -26.77
CA PRO A 16 33.97 2.84 -27.37
C PRO A 16 34.46 4.27 -27.50
N GLN A 17 35.76 4.50 -27.33
CA GLN A 17 36.37 5.81 -27.52
C GLN A 17 37.37 5.74 -28.69
N PRO A 18 37.20 6.51 -29.77
CA PRO A 18 36.12 7.49 -30.00
C PRO A 18 34.79 6.83 -30.40
N LEU A 19 33.66 7.43 -30.01
CA LEU A 19 32.32 7.06 -30.50
C LEU A 19 31.82 8.11 -31.51
N ASN A 20 31.98 7.81 -32.80
CA ASN A 20 31.53 8.66 -33.90
C ASN A 20 30.59 7.90 -34.85
N ALA A 21 30.13 8.57 -35.90
CA ALA A 21 29.19 8.02 -36.89
C ALA A 21 29.72 6.73 -37.54
N ASP A 22 31.00 6.70 -37.91
CA ASP A 22 31.61 5.55 -38.60
C ASP A 22 31.70 4.31 -37.68
N VAL A 23 32.05 4.52 -36.41
CA VAL A 23 32.09 3.45 -35.40
C VAL A 23 30.70 2.86 -35.17
N ALA A 24 29.68 3.71 -35.03
CA ALA A 24 28.29 3.25 -34.88
C ALA A 24 27.80 2.50 -36.12
N ALA A 25 28.05 3.04 -37.33
CA ALA A 25 27.65 2.40 -38.59
C ALA A 25 28.37 1.06 -38.83
N SER A 26 29.66 0.98 -38.49
CA SER A 26 30.42 -0.27 -38.55
C SER A 26 29.82 -1.33 -37.64
N MET A 27 29.42 -0.95 -36.42
CA MET A 27 28.79 -1.90 -35.48
C MET A 27 27.43 -2.39 -36.00
N VAL A 28 26.60 -1.51 -36.57
CA VAL A 28 25.32 -1.90 -37.22
C VAL A 28 25.55 -2.90 -38.36
N LYS A 29 26.60 -2.70 -39.17
CA LYS A 29 26.95 -3.64 -40.24
C LYS A 29 27.36 -5.01 -39.68
N HIS A 30 28.14 -5.03 -38.60
CA HIS A 30 28.59 -6.28 -37.97
C HIS A 30 27.46 -7.03 -37.27
N SER A 31 26.49 -6.31 -36.69
CA SER A 31 25.38 -6.90 -35.95
C SER A 31 24.33 -7.57 -36.85
N GLY A 32 24.36 -7.32 -38.16
CA GLY A 32 23.44 -7.89 -39.14
C GLY A 32 22.02 -7.29 -39.11
N LEU A 33 21.86 -6.14 -38.45
CA LEU A 33 20.64 -5.31 -38.50
C LEU A 33 20.40 -4.79 -39.93
N THR A 34 19.14 -4.73 -40.35
CA THR A 34 18.75 -4.19 -41.65
C THR A 34 18.50 -2.68 -41.60
N SER A 35 18.13 -2.18 -40.42
CA SER A 35 17.97 -0.75 -40.12
C SER A 35 18.11 -0.53 -38.61
N ALA A 36 18.57 0.68 -38.25
CA ALA A 36 18.71 1.12 -36.87
C ALA A 36 18.21 2.57 -36.79
N ASP A 37 17.06 2.75 -36.16
CA ASP A 37 16.43 4.05 -35.99
C ASP A 37 16.63 4.57 -34.56
N VAL A 38 16.86 5.88 -34.41
CA VAL A 38 17.00 6.53 -33.10
C VAL A 38 15.89 7.55 -32.92
N VAL A 39 15.11 7.38 -31.87
CA VAL A 39 13.98 8.22 -31.49
C VAL A 39 14.31 8.95 -30.18
N PHE A 40 13.98 10.23 -30.09
CA PHE A 40 14.11 11.00 -28.86
C PHE A 40 12.70 11.35 -28.38
N ALA A 41 12.30 10.85 -27.21
CA ALA A 41 10.93 11.02 -26.72
C ALA A 41 10.60 12.47 -26.32
N ALA A 42 11.61 13.27 -25.93
CA ALA A 42 11.48 14.72 -25.69
C ALA A 42 12.84 15.44 -25.77
N GLY A 43 12.85 16.69 -26.26
CA GLY A 43 13.98 17.62 -26.11
C GLY A 43 15.15 17.50 -27.10
N GLY A 44 15.05 16.63 -28.11
CA GLY A 44 16.13 16.40 -29.08
C GLY A 44 17.37 15.73 -28.49
N GLY A 45 18.16 15.08 -29.34
CA GLY A 45 19.42 14.45 -28.97
C GLY A 45 20.62 15.13 -29.59
N THR A 46 21.76 15.08 -28.90
CA THR A 46 23.07 15.39 -29.47
C THR A 46 23.51 14.28 -30.44
N ASP A 47 24.45 14.60 -31.33
CA ASP A 47 25.03 13.60 -32.23
C ASP A 47 25.77 12.49 -31.46
N ALA A 48 26.42 12.83 -30.35
CA ALA A 48 27.07 11.85 -29.48
C ALA A 48 26.06 10.85 -28.89
N GLU A 49 24.91 11.33 -28.39
CA GLU A 49 23.82 10.46 -27.92
C GLU A 49 23.26 9.62 -29.06
N ARG A 50 23.09 10.18 -30.26
CA ARG A 50 22.63 9.42 -31.43
C ARG A 50 23.60 8.29 -31.77
N HIS A 51 24.90 8.57 -31.84
CA HIS A 51 25.91 7.55 -32.11
C HIS A 51 25.95 6.47 -31.02
N ALA A 52 25.83 6.87 -29.75
CA ALA A 52 25.74 5.92 -28.64
C ALA A 52 24.54 4.99 -28.82
N LEU A 53 23.34 5.55 -29.01
CA LEU A 53 22.10 4.81 -29.17
C LEU A 53 22.14 3.84 -30.36
N THR A 54 22.67 4.30 -31.50
CA THR A 54 22.86 3.43 -32.67
C THR A 54 23.84 2.30 -32.39
N TRP A 55 24.96 2.57 -31.71
CA TRP A 55 25.94 1.56 -31.33
C TRP A 55 25.35 0.52 -30.37
N LEU A 56 24.54 0.96 -29.40
CA LEU A 56 23.88 0.10 -28.42
C LEU A 56 22.87 -0.83 -29.08
N LEU A 57 22.07 -0.35 -30.05
CA LEU A 57 21.16 -1.21 -30.81
C LEU A 57 21.90 -2.38 -31.45
N ALA A 58 23.04 -2.09 -32.06
CA ALA A 58 23.84 -3.08 -32.75
C ALA A 58 24.54 -4.04 -31.78
N THR A 59 24.96 -3.54 -30.62
CA THR A 59 25.65 -4.33 -29.59
C THR A 59 24.72 -5.33 -28.90
N TYR A 60 23.50 -4.91 -28.57
CA TYR A 60 22.51 -5.73 -27.85
C TYR A 60 21.52 -6.44 -28.76
N VAL A 61 21.82 -6.58 -30.05
CA VAL A 61 20.94 -7.31 -30.95
C VAL A 61 20.78 -8.75 -30.45
N PRO A 62 19.57 -9.24 -30.19
CA PRO A 62 19.39 -10.60 -29.70
C PRO A 62 19.79 -11.59 -30.79
N GLN A 63 20.58 -12.61 -30.41
CA GLN A 63 20.93 -13.73 -31.26
C GLN A 63 20.39 -15.03 -30.64
N PRO A 64 19.59 -15.85 -31.35
CA PRO A 64 19.04 -15.60 -32.70
C PRO A 64 18.06 -14.42 -32.72
N TYR A 65 17.89 -13.78 -33.89
CA TYR A 65 16.98 -12.64 -34.05
C TYR A 65 15.56 -13.01 -33.64
N LYS A 66 15.14 -12.46 -32.51
CA LYS A 66 13.78 -12.56 -31.99
C LYS A 66 13.27 -11.16 -31.68
N LYS A 67 11.95 -11.00 -31.74
CA LYS A 67 11.32 -9.79 -31.23
C LYS A 67 11.67 -9.65 -29.75
N ALA A 68 12.29 -8.53 -29.39
CA ALA A 68 12.73 -8.25 -28.03
C ALA A 68 12.62 -6.74 -27.74
N THR A 69 12.45 -6.38 -26.48
CA THR A 69 12.56 -5.00 -26.01
C THR A 69 13.44 -4.99 -24.77
N ASN A 70 14.54 -4.25 -24.80
CA ASN A 70 15.46 -4.11 -23.68
C ASN A 70 15.33 -2.70 -23.10
N HIS A 71 15.25 -2.60 -21.78
CA HIS A 71 15.22 -1.33 -21.04
C HIS A 71 16.53 -1.19 -20.28
N GLN A 72 17.32 -0.16 -20.57
CA GLN A 72 18.63 0.07 -19.94
C GLN A 72 18.78 1.50 -19.45
N ILE A 73 19.53 1.69 -18.37
CA ILE A 73 20.05 2.99 -17.97
C ILE A 73 21.46 3.10 -18.54
N LEU A 74 21.73 4.18 -19.27
CA LEU A 74 23.04 4.39 -19.85
C LEU A 74 23.60 5.76 -19.49
N PRO A 75 24.86 5.83 -19.02
CA PRO A 75 25.57 7.09 -18.90
C PRO A 75 25.93 7.55 -20.30
N LEU A 76 25.03 8.32 -20.93
CA LEU A 76 25.29 8.88 -22.26
C LEU A 76 26.33 10.00 -22.20
N THR A 77 26.48 10.64 -21.02
CA THR A 77 27.61 11.52 -20.67
C THR A 77 27.90 11.45 -19.16
N ALA A 78 29.01 12.05 -18.70
CA ALA A 78 29.33 12.18 -17.27
C ALA A 78 28.27 12.95 -16.45
N THR A 79 27.35 13.65 -17.11
CA THR A 79 26.27 14.44 -16.49
C THR A 79 24.87 13.99 -16.90
N SER A 80 24.73 13.10 -17.88
CA SER A 80 23.45 12.67 -18.45
C SER A 80 23.22 11.20 -18.14
N VAL A 81 22.44 10.92 -17.11
CA VAL A 81 21.81 9.61 -16.95
C VAL A 81 20.56 9.61 -17.83
N GLY A 82 20.62 8.87 -18.92
CA GLY A 82 19.54 8.73 -19.90
C GLY A 82 19.03 7.31 -19.93
N GLN A 83 17.72 7.13 -20.03
CA GLN A 83 17.12 5.80 -20.11
C GLN A 83 16.90 5.42 -21.57
N VAL A 84 17.27 4.21 -21.94
CA VAL A 84 17.26 3.75 -23.32
C VAL A 84 16.37 2.53 -23.45
N VAL A 85 15.38 2.62 -24.34
CA VAL A 85 14.55 1.49 -24.78
C VAL A 85 15.06 1.03 -26.14
N LEU A 86 15.57 -0.19 -26.22
CA LEU A 86 15.98 -0.83 -27.48
C LEU A 86 14.89 -1.82 -27.89
N ALA A 87 14.26 -1.61 -29.04
CA ALA A 87 13.23 -2.51 -29.58
C ALA A 87 13.71 -3.16 -30.88
N TYR A 88 13.42 -4.45 -31.05
CA TYR A 88 13.80 -5.24 -32.23
C TYR A 88 12.59 -5.95 -32.82
N ASP A 89 12.44 -5.92 -34.15
CA ASP A 89 11.39 -6.63 -34.87
C ASP A 89 11.90 -7.91 -35.58
N ALA A 90 10.97 -8.69 -36.12
CA ALA A 90 11.28 -9.93 -36.84
C ALA A 90 12.05 -9.70 -38.16
N ASN A 91 12.09 -8.47 -38.67
CA ASN A 91 12.78 -8.09 -39.90
C ASN A 91 14.18 -7.52 -39.64
N ARG A 92 14.68 -7.63 -38.39
CA ARG A 92 15.96 -7.08 -37.93
C ARG A 92 16.02 -5.56 -38.03
N ARG A 93 14.87 -4.89 -37.91
CA ARG A 93 14.81 -3.46 -37.67
C ARG A 93 14.92 -3.22 -36.18
N ALA A 94 15.73 -2.25 -35.79
CA ALA A 94 15.93 -1.89 -34.41
C ALA A 94 15.61 -0.41 -34.19
N THR A 95 15.00 -0.09 -33.04
CA THR A 95 14.74 1.29 -32.63
C THR A 95 15.30 1.54 -31.24
N ALA A 96 16.13 2.56 -31.07
CA ALA A 96 16.58 3.05 -29.78
C ALA A 96 15.80 4.30 -29.43
N THR A 97 15.14 4.30 -28.27
CA THR A 97 14.47 5.48 -27.74
C THR A 97 15.16 5.94 -26.48
N LEU A 98 15.64 7.19 -26.47
CA LEU A 98 16.01 7.85 -25.22
C LEU A 98 14.75 8.40 -24.55
N VAL A 99 14.37 7.77 -23.44
CA VAL A 99 13.27 8.17 -22.55
C VAL A 99 13.85 8.79 -21.27
N GLY A 100 13.04 9.59 -20.56
CA GLY A 100 13.32 10.09 -19.21
C GLY A 100 14.75 10.59 -18.92
N ARG A 101 15.06 11.84 -19.31
CA ARG A 101 16.23 12.54 -18.77
C ARG A 101 15.93 12.96 -17.32
N GLY A 102 16.48 12.23 -16.35
CA GLY A 102 16.34 12.55 -14.93
C GLY A 102 14.97 12.17 -14.34
N LEU A 103 14.62 12.81 -13.21
CA LEU A 103 13.35 12.58 -12.53
C LEU A 103 12.17 12.99 -13.42
N PRO A 104 10.96 12.41 -13.23
CA PRO A 104 9.79 12.79 -14.01
C PRO A 104 9.53 14.30 -13.91
N ALA A 105 9.42 14.97 -15.06
CA ALA A 105 9.15 16.40 -15.12
C ALA A 105 7.85 16.77 -14.38
N GLY A 106 7.88 17.90 -13.66
CA GLY A 106 6.73 18.37 -12.87
C GLY A 106 6.60 17.69 -11.50
N LEU A 107 7.56 16.87 -11.11
CA LEU A 107 7.69 16.29 -9.76
C LEU A 107 8.99 16.75 -9.09
N GLU A 108 9.46 17.95 -9.42
CA GLU A 108 10.58 18.57 -8.76
C GLU A 108 10.26 18.77 -7.27
N PRO A 109 11.15 18.37 -6.36
CA PRO A 109 10.91 18.52 -4.94
C PRO A 109 10.81 20.01 -4.60
N PRO A 110 9.88 20.42 -3.72
CA PRO A 110 9.71 21.81 -3.33
C PRO A 110 10.93 22.36 -2.57
N TYR A 111 11.74 21.47 -2.00
CA TYR A 111 12.95 21.80 -1.26
C TYR A 111 14.10 20.87 -1.67
N ARG A 112 15.31 21.43 -1.76
CA ARG A 112 16.54 20.63 -1.99
C ARG A 112 17.15 20.10 -0.69
N GLU A 113 16.90 20.79 0.42
CA GLU A 113 17.45 20.42 1.72
C GLU A 113 16.65 19.23 2.32
N PRO A 114 17.33 18.15 2.74
CA PRO A 114 16.67 16.93 3.22
C PRO A 114 15.68 17.11 4.37
N ALA A 115 15.99 17.92 5.39
CA ALA A 115 15.11 18.11 6.54
C ALA A 115 13.81 18.87 6.16
N GLN A 116 13.91 19.89 5.32
CA GLN A 116 12.78 20.63 4.76
C GLN A 116 11.90 19.73 3.88
N LEU A 117 12.50 18.94 2.99
CA LEU A 117 11.75 17.99 2.16
C LEU A 117 11.05 16.94 3.03
N THR A 118 11.73 16.43 4.05
CA THR A 118 11.14 15.48 5.02
C THR A 118 9.94 16.08 5.74
N GLN A 119 10.05 17.31 6.24
CA GLN A 119 8.96 17.97 6.92
C GLN A 119 7.79 18.27 5.96
N TRP A 120 8.08 18.72 4.74
CA TRP A 120 7.06 18.93 3.72
C TRP A 120 6.30 17.65 3.36
N LEU A 121 7.01 16.52 3.23
CA LEU A 121 6.38 15.21 2.97
C LEU A 121 5.45 14.80 4.12
N LYS A 122 5.91 14.98 5.37
CA LYS A 122 5.07 14.71 6.55
C LYS A 122 3.81 15.55 6.55
N ASP A 123 3.92 16.84 6.29
CA ASP A 123 2.77 17.75 6.33
C ASP A 123 1.81 17.51 5.16
N THR A 124 2.32 17.33 3.95
CA THR A 124 1.53 17.15 2.72
C THR A 124 0.70 15.87 2.74
N TYR A 125 1.27 14.78 3.25
CA TYR A 125 0.61 13.47 3.31
C TYR A 125 0.09 13.13 4.71
N ALA A 126 0.22 14.06 5.67
CA ALA A 126 -0.08 13.88 7.09
C ALA A 126 0.54 12.59 7.68
N LEU A 127 1.80 12.30 7.35
CA LEU A 127 2.51 11.10 7.83
C LEU A 127 2.80 11.20 9.32
N ALA A 128 2.79 10.06 10.03
CA ALA A 128 3.19 10.03 11.44
C ALA A 128 4.69 10.34 11.61
N GLY A 129 5.50 9.92 10.64
CA GLY A 129 6.91 10.23 10.61
C GLY A 129 7.64 9.65 9.41
N ILE A 130 8.85 10.14 9.21
CA ILE A 130 9.85 9.57 8.31
C ILE A 130 11.09 9.35 9.19
N THR A 131 11.50 8.09 9.37
CA THR A 131 12.56 7.71 10.31
C THR A 131 13.64 6.86 9.64
N GLY A 132 14.79 6.71 10.30
CA GLY A 132 15.97 6.04 9.77
C GLY A 132 16.92 6.98 9.01
N GLN A 133 17.94 6.42 8.36
CA GLN A 133 18.98 7.18 7.66
C GLN A 133 18.61 7.40 6.20
N TRP A 134 18.14 8.60 5.87
CA TRP A 134 17.74 8.98 4.52
C TRP A 134 18.80 9.87 3.85
N THR A 135 19.14 9.56 2.60
CA THR A 135 19.87 10.52 1.76
C THR A 135 18.91 11.49 1.08
N GLY A 136 19.40 12.67 0.68
CA GLY A 136 18.59 13.63 -0.08
C GLY A 136 18.01 13.02 -1.36
N GLU A 137 18.80 12.23 -2.09
CA GLU A 137 18.35 11.53 -3.30
C GLU A 137 17.21 10.54 -3.02
N GLN A 138 17.30 9.76 -1.94
CA GLN A 138 16.25 8.82 -1.55
C GLN A 138 14.95 9.54 -1.15
N LEU A 139 15.04 10.69 -0.47
CA LEU A 139 13.86 11.51 -0.16
C LEU A 139 13.21 12.07 -1.42
N VAL A 140 13.99 12.41 -2.44
CA VAL A 140 13.44 12.84 -3.73
C VAL A 140 12.72 11.69 -4.43
N LYS A 141 13.24 10.46 -4.36
CA LYS A 141 12.55 9.26 -4.88
C LYS A 141 11.25 8.99 -4.13
N LEU A 142 11.26 9.12 -2.80
CA LEU A 142 10.05 9.05 -1.98
C LEU A 142 9.03 10.13 -2.37
N HIS A 143 9.48 11.38 -2.52
CA HIS A 143 8.66 12.48 -3.01
C HIS A 143 8.02 12.15 -4.37
N THR A 144 8.81 11.68 -5.33
CA THR A 144 8.32 11.30 -6.66
C THR A 144 7.26 10.21 -6.57
N ALA A 145 7.49 9.15 -5.78
CA ALA A 145 6.52 8.08 -5.59
C ALA A 145 5.21 8.60 -5.00
N LEU A 146 5.26 9.34 -3.88
CA LEU A 146 4.05 9.88 -3.26
C LEU A 146 3.36 10.93 -4.14
N GLY A 147 4.11 11.64 -4.98
CA GLY A 147 3.59 12.60 -5.96
C GLY A 147 2.74 11.94 -7.05
N LEU A 148 3.02 10.68 -7.39
CA LEU A 148 2.26 9.89 -8.35
C LEU A 148 0.93 9.35 -7.77
N VAL A 149 0.79 9.32 -6.44
CA VAL A 149 -0.43 8.84 -5.78
C VAL A 149 -1.59 9.82 -6.05
N PRO A 150 -2.71 9.35 -6.63
CA PRO A 150 -3.89 10.17 -6.90
C PRO A 150 -4.39 10.84 -5.63
N GLU A 151 -4.86 12.07 -5.73
CA GLU A 151 -5.32 12.85 -4.57
C GLU A 151 -6.36 12.10 -3.72
N ALA A 152 -7.29 11.41 -4.39
CA ALA A 152 -8.32 10.61 -3.74
C ALA A 152 -7.78 9.38 -2.97
N ASP A 153 -6.57 8.91 -3.26
CA ASP A 153 -5.94 7.78 -2.54
C ASP A 153 -5.01 8.26 -1.41
N ARG A 154 -4.58 9.53 -1.42
CA ARG A 154 -3.70 10.10 -0.37
C ARG A 154 -4.23 9.97 1.05
N PRO A 155 -5.56 9.97 1.33
CA PRO A 155 -6.07 9.68 2.66
C PRO A 155 -5.56 8.36 3.25
N ALA A 156 -5.26 7.34 2.43
CA ALA A 156 -4.70 6.07 2.88
C ALA A 156 -3.31 6.22 3.52
N LEU A 157 -2.57 7.28 3.20
CA LEU A 157 -1.23 7.53 3.73
C LEU A 157 -1.24 8.28 5.08
N ARG A 158 -2.39 8.81 5.50
CA ARG A 158 -2.48 9.61 6.73
C ARG A 158 -2.06 8.77 7.94
N GLY A 159 -1.12 9.30 8.70
CA GLY A 159 -0.53 8.70 9.88
C GLY A 159 0.32 7.46 9.64
N VAL A 160 0.61 7.10 8.39
CA VAL A 160 1.58 6.03 8.10
C VAL A 160 2.96 6.48 8.56
N LEU A 161 3.69 5.59 9.23
CA LEU A 161 5.11 5.76 9.53
C LEU A 161 5.94 5.22 8.37
N ILE A 162 6.78 6.06 7.76
CA ILE A 162 7.75 5.60 6.77
C ILE A 162 9.10 5.38 7.46
N GLN A 163 9.64 4.18 7.38
CA GLN A 163 10.86 3.79 8.08
C GLN A 163 11.90 3.26 7.11
N ARG A 164 13.08 3.88 7.13
CA ARG A 164 14.27 3.36 6.45
C ARG A 164 14.99 2.36 7.34
N VAL A 165 15.30 1.18 6.79
CA VAL A 165 16.03 0.11 7.47
C VAL A 165 17.16 -0.38 6.57
N ALA A 166 18.27 -0.88 7.11
CA ALA A 166 19.36 -1.40 6.27
C ALA A 166 18.89 -2.62 5.45
N ALA A 167 18.21 -3.56 6.12
CA ALA A 167 17.64 -4.76 5.51
C ALA A 167 16.33 -5.15 6.20
N LEU A 168 15.44 -5.84 5.47
CA LEU A 168 14.26 -6.47 6.04
C LEU A 168 14.61 -7.89 6.50
N GLN A 169 14.16 -8.25 7.70
CA GLN A 169 14.15 -9.64 8.15
C GLN A 169 12.90 -10.29 7.57
N SER A 170 13.03 -10.92 6.41
CA SER A 170 11.89 -11.53 5.71
C SER A 170 12.15 -13.00 5.42
N GLN A 171 11.20 -13.84 5.84
CA GLN A 171 11.11 -15.23 5.40
C GLN A 171 10.29 -15.35 4.09
N ASP A 172 9.52 -14.31 3.76
CA ASP A 172 8.48 -14.34 2.74
C ASP A 172 8.96 -13.71 1.41
N GLY A 173 10.26 -13.49 1.24
CA GLY A 173 10.84 -12.88 0.03
C GLY A 173 10.68 -11.36 -0.08
N HIS A 174 10.04 -10.70 0.89
CA HIS A 174 9.98 -9.23 1.00
C HIS A 174 11.32 -8.64 1.52
N ASP A 175 12.35 -8.57 0.69
CA ASP A 175 13.67 -8.04 1.07
C ASP A 175 13.85 -6.54 0.81
N LYS A 176 12.98 -5.94 -0.01
CA LYS A 176 13.07 -4.52 -0.46
C LYS A 176 12.14 -3.58 0.30
N GLY A 177 10.87 -3.95 0.43
CA GLY A 177 9.83 -3.13 1.01
C GLY A 177 8.85 -3.99 1.81
N LYS A 178 8.23 -3.40 2.83
CA LYS A 178 7.12 -4.02 3.53
C LYS A 178 6.21 -2.98 4.15
N PHE A 179 4.98 -2.94 3.70
CA PHE A 179 3.88 -2.34 4.44
C PHE A 179 3.35 -3.35 5.47
N SER A 180 3.20 -2.89 6.70
CA SER A 180 2.66 -3.70 7.79
C SER A 180 1.76 -2.86 8.67
N TYR A 181 0.68 -3.47 9.15
CA TYR A 181 -0.21 -2.86 10.14
C TYR A 181 -0.75 -3.95 11.07
N GLU A 182 -1.12 -3.55 12.27
CA GLU A 182 -1.79 -4.45 13.20
C GLU A 182 -3.23 -4.66 12.77
N ARG A 183 -3.64 -5.92 12.71
CA ARG A 183 -5.00 -6.29 12.30
C ARG A 183 -5.83 -6.55 13.54
N GLY A 184 -7.01 -5.94 13.60
CA GLY A 184 -8.00 -6.20 14.62
C GLY A 184 -9.01 -5.07 14.73
N PRO A 185 -10.17 -5.32 15.36
CA PRO A 185 -11.23 -4.33 15.53
C PRO A 185 -10.83 -3.12 16.37
N TRP A 186 -9.73 -3.24 17.10
CA TRP A 186 -9.22 -2.28 18.07
C TRP A 186 -7.81 -1.79 17.75
N ALA A 187 -7.27 -2.13 16.58
CA ALA A 187 -5.92 -1.72 16.23
C ALA A 187 -5.83 -0.18 16.13
N GLY A 188 -5.01 0.42 17.00
CA GLY A 188 -4.74 1.85 16.98
C GLY A 188 -3.67 2.26 15.95
N SER A 189 -2.95 1.27 15.40
CA SER A 189 -1.87 1.48 14.43
C SER A 189 -2.37 1.94 13.07
N LEU A 190 -1.76 3.01 12.56
CA LEU A 190 -1.97 3.51 11.21
C LEU A 190 -1.07 2.83 10.17
N GLY A 191 -0.25 1.86 10.58
CA GLY A 191 0.63 1.12 9.68
C GLY A 191 2.02 1.75 9.49
N THR A 192 2.96 0.91 9.08
CA THR A 192 4.35 1.26 8.84
C THR A 192 4.77 0.75 7.47
N LEU A 193 5.37 1.64 6.68
CA LEU A 193 6.00 1.35 5.41
C LEU A 193 7.51 1.29 5.62
N LYS A 194 8.08 0.07 5.66
CA LYS A 194 9.52 -0.15 5.81
C LYS A 194 10.19 -0.28 4.45
N LEU A 195 11.30 0.42 4.26
CA LEU A 195 12.08 0.46 3.01
C LEU A 195 13.55 0.10 3.27
N ALA A 196 14.01 -0.98 2.67
CA ALA A 196 15.37 -1.50 2.79
C ALA A 196 16.33 -0.90 1.76
N ASP A 197 17.64 -1.10 1.95
CA ASP A 197 18.66 -0.58 1.03
C ASP A 197 18.50 -1.17 -0.38
N ALA A 198 18.09 -2.45 -0.42
CA ALA A 198 17.86 -3.20 -1.65
C ALA A 198 16.87 -2.51 -2.60
N ILE A 199 15.86 -1.78 -2.09
CA ILE A 199 14.88 -1.11 -2.97
C ILE A 199 15.51 -0.01 -3.83
N PHE A 200 16.58 0.62 -3.35
CA PHE A 200 17.28 1.71 -4.04
C PHE A 200 18.45 1.21 -4.90
N ALA A 201 19.01 0.04 -4.57
CA ALA A 201 20.10 -0.57 -5.33
C ALA A 201 19.70 -0.90 -6.78
N GLU A 202 18.42 -1.20 -7.02
CA GLU A 202 17.90 -1.53 -8.35
C GLU A 202 17.83 -0.33 -9.29
N ASP A 203 17.95 0.90 -8.78
CA ASP A 203 17.92 2.11 -9.59
C ASP A 203 19.08 2.22 -10.57
N GLY A 204 20.18 1.51 -10.33
CA GLY A 204 21.29 1.42 -11.29
C GLY A 204 21.04 0.42 -12.41
N ILE A 205 20.01 -0.43 -12.30
CA ILE A 205 19.86 -1.63 -13.13
C ILE A 205 18.75 -1.45 -14.17
N GLY A 206 17.75 -0.60 -13.92
CA GLY A 206 16.69 -0.38 -14.89
C GLY A 206 15.69 0.69 -14.49
N PHE A 207 14.56 0.72 -15.20
CA PHE A 207 13.45 1.63 -14.97
C PHE A 207 12.14 1.01 -15.47
N PHE A 208 11.03 1.61 -15.06
CA PHE A 208 9.67 1.30 -15.50
C PHE A 208 9.12 2.46 -16.32
N GLY A 209 8.18 2.22 -17.23
CA GLY A 209 7.69 3.23 -18.17
C GLY A 209 8.02 2.88 -19.62
N GLY A 210 7.23 3.42 -20.54
CA GLY A 210 7.32 3.21 -21.97
C GLY A 210 7.47 4.51 -22.76
N LEU A 211 7.13 4.47 -24.05
CA LEU A 211 7.24 5.61 -24.96
C LEU A 211 6.29 6.77 -24.61
N THR A 212 5.17 6.43 -23.98
CA THR A 212 4.01 7.29 -23.69
C THR A 212 3.89 7.61 -22.20
N SER A 213 4.46 6.77 -21.33
CA SER A 213 4.43 6.92 -19.88
C SER A 213 5.71 7.54 -19.35
N ARG A 214 5.61 8.15 -18.16
CA ARG A 214 6.77 8.74 -17.51
C ARG A 214 7.66 7.61 -17.02
N ALA A 215 8.94 7.69 -17.38
CA ALA A 215 9.87 6.71 -16.87
C ALA A 215 10.14 6.93 -15.37
N CYS A 216 10.08 5.84 -14.61
CA CYS A 216 10.17 5.81 -13.16
C CYS A 216 11.29 4.86 -12.73
N LEU A 217 12.02 5.23 -11.70
CA LEU A 217 13.04 4.36 -11.13
C LEU A 217 12.40 3.14 -10.44
N PRO A 218 13.09 1.99 -10.39
CA PRO A 218 12.62 0.80 -9.70
C PRO A 218 12.27 1.03 -8.24
N SER A 219 13.03 1.86 -7.53
CA SER A 219 12.71 2.26 -6.16
C SER A 219 11.39 3.00 -6.06
N VAL A 220 11.07 3.88 -7.01
CA VAL A 220 9.79 4.60 -7.06
C VAL A 220 8.64 3.62 -7.21
N ARG A 221 8.77 2.63 -8.10
CA ARG A 221 7.76 1.57 -8.24
C ARG A 221 7.65 0.72 -6.98
N GLY A 222 8.78 0.33 -6.38
CA GLY A 222 8.79 -0.44 -5.14
C GLY A 222 8.11 0.31 -3.99
N ILE A 223 8.33 1.62 -3.87
CA ILE A 223 7.62 2.47 -2.90
C ILE A 223 6.11 2.48 -3.22
N LEU A 224 5.74 2.67 -4.49
CA LEU A 224 4.33 2.64 -4.92
C LEU A 224 3.65 1.29 -4.68
N HIS A 225 4.38 0.19 -4.77
CA HIS A 225 3.89 -1.13 -4.41
C HIS A 225 3.48 -1.16 -2.93
N GLU A 226 4.35 -0.72 -2.02
CA GLU A 226 4.00 -0.65 -0.60
C GLU A 226 2.87 0.35 -0.31
N VAL A 227 2.77 1.44 -1.08
CA VAL A 227 1.61 2.33 -1.04
C VAL A 227 0.34 1.61 -1.50
N GLY A 228 0.41 0.72 -2.48
CA GLY A 228 -0.71 -0.13 -2.90
C GLY A 228 -1.28 -0.94 -1.74
N HIS A 229 -0.42 -1.55 -0.92
CA HIS A 229 -0.85 -2.23 0.32
C HIS A 229 -1.47 -1.27 1.35
N ALA A 230 -0.96 -0.04 1.46
CA ALA A 230 -1.53 0.98 2.32
C ALA A 230 -2.94 1.41 1.86
N VAL A 231 -3.15 1.54 0.55
CA VAL A 231 -4.44 1.86 -0.09
C VAL A 231 -5.43 0.71 0.13
N GLU A 232 -5.03 -0.52 -0.19
CA GLU A 232 -5.86 -1.72 0.01
C GLU A 232 -6.38 -1.84 1.45
N SER A 233 -5.55 -1.51 2.43
CA SER A 233 -5.88 -1.64 3.85
C SER A 233 -6.55 -0.42 4.48
N ALA A 234 -6.81 0.66 3.72
CA ALA A 234 -7.21 1.95 4.25
C ALA A 234 -8.52 1.91 5.05
N SER A 235 -9.58 1.30 4.51
CA SER A 235 -10.88 1.19 5.19
C SER A 235 -10.80 0.36 6.46
N CYS A 236 -10.11 -0.79 6.41
CA CYS A 236 -9.89 -1.66 7.56
C CYS A 236 -9.17 -0.94 8.71
N ARG A 237 -8.05 -0.25 8.41
CA ARG A 237 -7.29 0.55 9.38
C ARG A 237 -8.11 1.71 9.94
N THR A 238 -8.84 2.41 9.08
CA THR A 238 -9.67 3.55 9.48
C THR A 238 -10.76 3.12 10.47
N GLU A 239 -11.46 2.03 10.18
CA GLU A 239 -12.53 1.53 11.04
C GLU A 239 -11.99 0.99 12.38
N ALA A 240 -10.91 0.20 12.34
CA ALA A 240 -10.24 -0.30 13.54
C ALA A 240 -9.80 0.85 14.46
N ARG A 241 -9.20 1.90 13.88
CA ARG A 241 -8.75 3.06 14.63
C ARG A 241 -9.90 3.91 15.15
N ASN A 242 -10.98 4.06 14.39
CA ASN A 242 -12.17 4.78 14.87
C ASN A 242 -12.81 4.04 16.07
N ASN A 243 -12.81 2.72 16.05
CA ASN A 243 -13.23 1.90 17.18
C ASN A 243 -12.28 2.08 18.39
N ALA A 244 -10.97 2.04 18.17
CA ALA A 244 -9.95 2.28 19.20
C ALA A 244 -10.07 3.69 19.83
N ALA A 245 -10.24 4.73 19.01
CA ALA A 245 -10.43 6.10 19.49
C ALA A 245 -11.72 6.23 20.31
N TRP A 246 -12.83 5.68 19.80
CA TRP A 246 -14.11 5.71 20.48
C TRP A 246 -14.04 5.04 21.86
N VAL A 247 -13.39 3.87 21.98
CA VAL A 247 -13.35 3.15 23.26
C VAL A 247 -12.53 3.94 24.30
N VAL A 248 -11.40 4.54 23.90
CA VAL A 248 -10.59 5.39 24.79
C VAL A 248 -11.31 6.69 25.17
N GLU A 249 -12.02 7.33 24.23
CA GLU A 249 -12.81 8.54 24.51
C GLU A 249 -13.97 8.24 25.47
N SER A 250 -14.59 7.05 25.33
CA SER A 250 -15.72 6.64 26.15
C SER A 250 -15.38 6.43 27.64
N THR A 251 -14.10 6.25 27.98
CA THR A 251 -13.61 6.14 29.35
C THR A 251 -13.09 7.47 29.91
N GLY A 252 -13.39 8.60 29.24
CA GLY A 252 -12.92 9.92 29.63
C GLY A 252 -11.51 10.25 29.13
N GLY A 253 -10.96 9.43 28.22
CA GLY A 253 -9.72 9.74 27.52
C GLY A 253 -9.87 10.94 26.58
N ARG A 254 -8.73 11.45 26.09
CA ARG A 254 -8.73 12.55 25.13
C ARG A 254 -9.29 12.12 23.78
N GLN A 255 -9.77 13.08 23.00
CA GLN A 255 -10.14 12.85 21.60
C GLN A 255 -8.90 12.62 20.73
N TYR A 256 -8.97 11.63 19.84
CA TYR A 256 -7.89 11.30 18.89
C TYR A 256 -8.19 11.84 17.49
N ARG A 257 -7.20 12.47 16.85
CA ARG A 257 -7.35 12.94 15.46
C ARG A 257 -7.24 11.78 14.47
N ALA A 258 -7.72 12.00 13.24
CA ALA A 258 -7.70 11.00 12.17
C ALA A 258 -6.30 10.44 11.83
N SER A 259 -5.25 11.22 12.05
CA SER A 259 -3.85 10.87 11.75
C SER A 259 -3.05 10.43 13.00
N GLU A 260 -3.70 10.31 14.15
CA GLU A 260 -3.02 9.95 15.40
C GLU A 260 -3.17 8.46 15.71
N HIS A 261 -2.06 7.84 16.11
CA HIS A 261 -2.05 6.50 16.68
C HIS A 261 -2.72 6.50 18.07
N VAL A 262 -3.56 5.50 18.32
CA VAL A 262 -4.15 5.23 19.63
C VAL A 262 -3.29 4.17 20.33
N PRO A 263 -2.62 4.47 21.46
CA PRO A 263 -1.75 3.50 22.13
C PRO A 263 -2.49 2.23 22.58
N ASP A 264 -1.92 1.06 22.29
CA ASP A 264 -2.57 -0.23 22.56
C ASP A 264 -2.84 -0.47 24.04
N ASN A 265 -2.02 0.07 24.94
CA ASN A 265 -2.26 -0.03 26.38
C ASN A 265 -3.55 0.70 26.77
N LEU A 266 -3.80 1.89 26.21
CA LEU A 266 -5.02 2.64 26.49
C LEU A 266 -6.25 1.95 25.89
N VAL A 267 -6.10 1.35 24.72
CA VAL A 267 -7.16 0.56 24.10
C VAL A 267 -7.48 -0.68 24.95
N THR A 268 -6.45 -1.38 25.42
CA THR A 268 -6.59 -2.57 26.28
C THR A 268 -7.27 -2.21 27.60
N GLU A 269 -6.81 -1.16 28.26
CA GLU A 269 -7.43 -0.62 29.49
C GLU A 269 -8.88 -0.21 29.25
N ALA A 270 -9.19 0.42 28.11
CA ALA A 270 -10.54 0.87 27.81
C ALA A 270 -11.49 -0.26 27.42
N ILE A 271 -11.05 -1.33 26.75
CA ILE A 271 -11.90 -2.47 26.39
C ILE A 271 -12.19 -3.36 27.59
N GLN A 272 -11.26 -3.41 28.55
CA GLN A 272 -11.51 -4.06 29.81
C GLN A 272 -12.74 -3.41 30.43
N LEU A 273 -13.74 -4.25 30.67
CA LEU A 273 -14.84 -3.86 31.51
C LEU A 273 -14.20 -3.56 32.86
N ASP A 274 -14.30 -2.32 33.33
CA ASP A 274 -13.90 -1.92 34.70
C ASP A 274 -14.94 -2.46 35.69
N THR A 275 -15.21 -3.76 35.54
CA THR A 275 -15.73 -4.61 36.57
C THR A 275 -14.52 -5.03 37.36
N ASP A 276 -14.19 -4.24 38.36
CA ASP A 276 -13.57 -4.79 39.53
C ASP A 276 -14.50 -5.93 40.00
N ASN A 277 -14.25 -7.17 39.53
CA ASN A 277 -15.10 -8.33 39.81
C ASN A 277 -15.11 -8.62 41.32
N GLU A 278 -14.07 -8.16 42.02
CA GLU A 278 -14.03 -8.10 43.47
C GLU A 278 -15.09 -7.12 44.02
N ALA A 279 -15.31 -5.97 43.39
CA ALA A 279 -16.37 -5.02 43.73
C ALA A 279 -17.76 -5.58 43.44
N LEU A 280 -17.99 -6.30 42.33
CA LEU A 280 -19.27 -6.96 42.06
C LEU A 280 -19.58 -8.11 43.03
N GLY A 281 -18.59 -8.94 43.32
CA GLY A 281 -18.71 -10.01 44.31
C GLY A 281 -18.96 -9.47 45.73
N LYS A 282 -18.30 -8.36 46.10
CA LYS A 282 -18.55 -7.65 47.36
C LYS A 282 -19.93 -6.98 47.38
N LEU A 283 -20.37 -6.40 46.25
CA LEU A 283 -21.69 -5.78 46.13
C LEU A 283 -22.80 -6.79 46.37
N GLY A 284 -22.77 -7.98 45.75
CA GLY A 284 -23.82 -9.00 45.89
C GLY A 284 -24.08 -9.44 47.35
N THR A 285 -23.05 -9.46 48.19
CA THR A 285 -23.19 -9.83 49.62
C THR A 285 -23.58 -8.65 50.53
N GLY A 286 -23.40 -7.41 50.06
CA GLY A 286 -23.62 -6.17 50.81
C GLY A 286 -24.80 -5.32 50.35
N LEU A 287 -25.66 -5.81 49.44
CA LEU A 287 -26.77 -5.01 48.90
C LEU A 287 -27.76 -4.59 50.00
N PRO A 288 -28.13 -3.30 50.06
CA PRO A 288 -28.81 -2.71 51.22
C PRO A 288 -30.26 -3.20 51.41
N ASN A 289 -30.86 -3.82 50.39
CA ASN A 289 -32.22 -4.33 50.44
C ASN A 289 -32.49 -5.36 49.31
N ALA A 290 -33.67 -6.00 49.37
CA ALA A 290 -34.11 -7.00 48.40
C ALA A 290 -34.30 -6.43 46.98
N ALA A 291 -34.68 -5.16 46.84
CA ALA A 291 -34.85 -4.54 45.52
C ALA A 291 -33.51 -4.42 44.77
N ALA A 292 -32.44 -4.02 45.47
CA ALA A 292 -31.10 -3.97 44.88
C ALA A 292 -30.62 -5.37 44.44
N ARG A 293 -30.96 -6.43 45.20
CA ARG A 293 -30.64 -7.83 44.82
C ARG A 293 -31.38 -8.26 43.56
N ALA A 294 -32.68 -7.96 43.46
CA ALA A 294 -33.46 -8.28 42.26
C ALA A 294 -32.97 -7.52 41.02
N GLU A 295 -32.57 -6.24 41.16
CA GLU A 295 -31.93 -5.48 40.06
C GLU A 295 -30.58 -6.11 39.65
N PHE A 296 -29.80 -6.60 40.62
CA PHE A 296 -28.53 -7.30 40.36
C PHE A 296 -28.72 -8.66 39.65
N GLU A 297 -29.73 -9.44 40.00
CA GLU A 297 -30.05 -10.69 39.29
C GLU A 297 -30.46 -10.41 37.84
N THR A 298 -31.33 -9.42 37.63
CA THR A 298 -31.77 -8.98 36.30
C THR A 298 -30.59 -8.52 35.42
N LEU A 299 -29.61 -7.89 36.05
CA LEU A 299 -28.39 -7.43 35.41
C LEU A 299 -27.51 -8.60 34.94
N CYS A 300 -27.31 -9.62 35.77
CA CYS A 300 -26.60 -10.84 35.39
C CYS A 300 -27.28 -11.53 34.19
N ASP A 301 -28.60 -11.71 34.24
CA ASP A 301 -29.38 -12.30 33.14
C ASP A 301 -29.24 -11.49 31.84
N THR A 302 -29.18 -10.16 31.94
CA THR A 302 -29.01 -9.27 30.80
C THR A 302 -27.61 -9.43 30.19
N ILE A 303 -26.57 -9.52 31.01
CA ILE A 303 -25.19 -9.76 30.56
C ILE A 303 -25.08 -11.11 29.84
N GLU A 304 -25.66 -12.18 30.40
CA GLU A 304 -25.65 -13.50 29.76
C GLU A 304 -26.36 -13.48 28.39
N LYS A 305 -27.50 -12.80 28.28
CA LYS A 305 -28.19 -12.62 26.99
C LYS A 305 -27.32 -11.86 25.99
N ILE A 306 -26.65 -10.79 26.42
CA ILE A 306 -25.72 -10.04 25.58
C ILE A 306 -24.57 -10.93 25.09
N GLN A 307 -23.98 -11.76 25.95
CA GLN A 307 -22.92 -12.69 25.58
C GLN A 307 -23.39 -13.72 24.54
N SER A 308 -24.60 -14.25 24.70
CA SER A 308 -25.23 -15.14 23.71
C SER A 308 -25.43 -14.46 22.35
N TRP A 309 -25.82 -13.18 22.35
CA TRP A 309 -25.96 -12.39 21.12
C TRP A 309 -24.64 -12.08 20.44
N ILE A 310 -23.60 -11.73 21.21
CA ILE A 310 -22.23 -11.55 20.69
C ILE A 310 -21.77 -12.83 20.00
N THR A 311 -21.95 -13.98 20.66
CA THR A 311 -21.62 -15.30 20.10
C THR A 311 -22.40 -15.57 18.80
N SER A 312 -23.67 -15.18 18.73
CA SER A 312 -24.47 -15.33 17.51
C SER A 312 -23.98 -14.41 16.38
N ALA A 313 -23.56 -13.19 16.70
CA ALA A 313 -23.02 -12.24 15.73
C ALA A 313 -21.67 -12.69 15.15
N GLU A 314 -20.80 -13.28 15.97
CA GLU A 314 -19.56 -13.90 15.52
C GLU A 314 -19.79 -15.05 14.53
N ASN A 315 -20.93 -15.74 14.65
CA ASN A 315 -21.34 -16.81 13.73
C ASN A 315 -22.06 -16.30 12.46
N GLY A 316 -22.17 -14.99 12.27
CA GLY A 316 -22.78 -14.38 11.08
C GLY A 316 -24.29 -14.56 10.97
N THR A 317 -24.97 -14.99 12.03
CA THR A 317 -26.42 -15.26 12.03
C THR A 317 -27.26 -14.10 12.59
N PHE A 318 -26.63 -13.00 12.98
CA PHE A 318 -27.25 -11.97 13.81
C PHE A 318 -27.71 -10.74 13.01
N GLN A 319 -28.97 -10.34 13.16
CA GLN A 319 -29.53 -9.09 12.62
C GLN A 319 -29.41 -7.97 13.66
N GLN A 320 -28.46 -7.05 13.44
CA GLN A 320 -27.85 -6.25 14.50
C GLN A 320 -28.62 -5.02 15.03
N GLU A 321 -29.47 -4.38 14.23
CA GLU A 321 -29.95 -3.04 14.61
C GLU A 321 -31.08 -3.03 15.65
N GLY A 322 -31.95 -4.04 15.65
CA GLY A 322 -33.06 -4.12 16.61
C GLY A 322 -32.60 -4.52 18.02
N VAL A 323 -31.78 -5.56 18.10
CA VAL A 323 -31.38 -6.18 19.38
C VAL A 323 -30.61 -5.20 20.28
N PHE A 324 -29.80 -4.32 19.70
CA PHE A 324 -29.04 -3.37 20.52
C PHE A 324 -29.89 -2.26 21.14
N SER A 325 -30.88 -1.78 20.38
CA SER A 325 -31.87 -0.84 20.91
C SER A 325 -32.65 -1.49 22.05
N GLU A 326 -32.95 -2.79 21.95
CA GLU A 326 -33.56 -3.58 23.02
C GLU A 326 -32.63 -3.74 24.22
N VAL A 327 -31.32 -3.98 24.04
CA VAL A 327 -30.33 -4.03 25.14
C VAL A 327 -30.32 -2.71 25.91
N LYS A 328 -30.14 -1.60 25.20
CA LYS A 328 -30.09 -0.25 25.79
C LYS A 328 -31.39 0.07 26.53
N SER A 329 -32.53 -0.28 25.93
CA SER A 329 -33.85 -0.12 26.55
C SER A 329 -33.99 -0.97 27.82
N HIS A 330 -33.63 -2.25 27.76
CA HIS A 330 -33.67 -3.15 28.92
C HIS A 330 -32.74 -2.68 30.04
N LEU A 331 -31.49 -2.31 29.75
CA LEU A 331 -30.56 -1.79 30.77
C LEU A 331 -31.06 -0.47 31.39
N ALA A 332 -31.69 0.39 30.60
CA ALA A 332 -32.30 1.62 31.11
C ALA A 332 -33.48 1.32 32.06
N GLN A 333 -34.29 0.30 31.75
CA GLN A 333 -35.46 -0.09 32.54
C GLN A 333 -35.11 -0.93 33.79
N ALA A 334 -34.09 -1.79 33.71
CA ALA A 334 -33.78 -2.78 34.75
C ALA A 334 -33.03 -2.21 35.98
N LEU A 335 -32.34 -1.07 35.83
CA LEU A 335 -31.46 -0.52 36.86
C LEU A 335 -31.97 0.85 37.32
N THR A 336 -33.03 0.88 38.11
CA THR A 336 -33.66 2.16 38.49
C THR A 336 -32.92 2.86 39.63
N LEU A 337 -32.13 2.12 40.42
CA LEU A 337 -31.39 2.72 41.54
C LEU A 337 -30.13 3.47 41.08
N ASN A 338 -29.93 4.68 41.63
CA ASN A 338 -28.76 5.53 41.33
C ASN A 338 -27.42 4.87 41.64
N ILE A 339 -27.37 3.94 42.60
CA ILE A 339 -26.15 3.20 42.96
C ILE A 339 -25.59 2.39 41.78
N TRP A 340 -26.42 2.08 40.77
CA TRP A 340 -26.04 1.33 39.58
C TRP A 340 -25.74 2.22 38.38
N GLN A 341 -25.81 3.55 38.51
CA GLN A 341 -25.70 4.44 37.35
C GLN A 341 -24.36 4.32 36.64
N THR A 342 -23.25 4.38 37.37
CA THR A 342 -21.89 4.20 36.80
C THR A 342 -21.74 2.80 36.18
N TYR A 343 -22.20 1.77 36.90
CA TYR A 343 -22.11 0.39 36.44
C TYR A 343 -22.90 0.15 35.13
N ARG A 344 -24.10 0.72 35.03
CA ARG A 344 -24.92 0.70 33.81
C ARG A 344 -24.21 1.39 32.65
N GLN A 345 -23.60 2.55 32.89
CA GLN A 345 -22.85 3.26 31.85
C GLN A 345 -21.69 2.40 31.33
N GLU A 346 -20.96 1.75 32.23
CA GLU A 346 -19.87 0.84 31.88
C GLU A 346 -20.34 -0.39 31.09
N ILE A 347 -21.48 -1.00 31.44
CA ILE A 347 -22.03 -2.10 30.63
C ILE A 347 -22.46 -1.61 29.26
N VAL A 348 -23.19 -0.50 29.18
CA VAL A 348 -23.64 0.04 27.88
C VAL A 348 -22.44 0.32 26.98
N ARG A 349 -21.37 0.90 27.55
CA ARG A 349 -20.10 1.14 26.88
C ARG A 349 -19.44 -0.17 26.42
N TRP A 350 -19.33 -1.16 27.29
CA TRP A 350 -18.79 -2.47 26.93
C TRP A 350 -19.61 -3.16 25.82
N CYS A 351 -20.94 -3.10 25.87
CA CYS A 351 -21.80 -3.62 24.81
C CYS A 351 -21.58 -2.89 23.48
N ASP A 352 -21.51 -1.56 23.50
CA ASP A 352 -21.19 -0.75 22.31
C ASP A 352 -19.83 -1.19 21.74
N ALA A 353 -18.84 -1.49 22.59
CA ALA A 353 -17.54 -1.99 22.16
C ALA A 353 -17.68 -3.35 21.45
N GLN A 354 -18.29 -4.34 22.11
CA GLN A 354 -18.45 -5.70 21.56
C GLN A 354 -19.19 -5.71 20.21
N ILE A 355 -20.19 -4.84 20.04
CA ILE A 355 -20.93 -4.73 18.77
C ILE A 355 -20.07 -4.17 17.64
N ARG A 356 -19.27 -3.13 17.93
CA ARG A 356 -18.32 -2.58 16.95
C ARG A 356 -17.31 -3.63 16.52
N GLU A 357 -16.82 -4.42 17.46
CA GLU A 357 -15.96 -5.56 17.15
C GLU A 357 -16.66 -6.59 16.27
N ALA A 358 -17.89 -6.99 16.59
CA ALA A 358 -18.64 -7.93 15.77
C ALA A 358 -18.88 -7.39 14.34
N ARG A 359 -19.26 -6.11 14.20
CA ARG A 359 -19.42 -5.42 12.89
C ARG A 359 -18.14 -5.45 12.07
N TRP A 360 -17.04 -5.06 12.70
CA TRP A 360 -15.73 -5.05 12.07
C TRP A 360 -15.37 -6.47 11.60
N ARG A 361 -15.57 -7.49 12.44
CA ARG A 361 -15.30 -8.89 12.09
C ARG A 361 -16.16 -9.35 10.91
N THR A 362 -17.46 -9.10 10.93
CA THR A 362 -18.35 -9.43 9.79
C THR A 362 -17.90 -8.75 8.50
N LYS A 363 -17.39 -7.52 8.59
CA LYS A 363 -16.95 -6.75 7.43
C LYS A 363 -15.60 -7.21 6.87
N PHE A 364 -14.62 -7.50 7.72
CA PHE A 364 -13.22 -7.70 7.32
C PHE A 364 -12.68 -9.13 7.49
N VAL A 365 -13.38 -9.99 8.22
CA VAL A 365 -12.96 -11.38 8.48
C VAL A 365 -13.79 -12.33 7.61
N THR A 366 -13.12 -13.15 6.81
CA THR A 366 -13.79 -14.21 6.04
C THR A 366 -14.18 -15.38 6.97
N PRO A 367 -15.12 -16.26 6.57
CA PRO A 367 -15.44 -17.47 7.34
C PRO A 367 -14.25 -18.40 7.61
N ARG A 368 -13.17 -18.29 6.83
CA ARG A 368 -11.92 -19.03 7.03
C ARG A 368 -10.94 -18.35 7.99
N GLY A 369 -11.32 -17.23 8.61
CA GLY A 369 -10.48 -16.45 9.51
C GLY A 369 -9.47 -15.55 8.81
N ASN A 370 -9.46 -15.50 7.47
CA ASN A 370 -8.56 -14.61 6.74
C ASN A 370 -9.13 -13.19 6.75
N ASN A 371 -8.32 -12.23 7.16
CA ASN A 371 -8.62 -10.81 7.07
C ASN A 371 -8.45 -10.37 5.61
N ILE A 372 -9.56 -10.13 4.91
CA ILE A 372 -9.59 -9.61 3.54
C ILE A 372 -10.43 -8.35 3.55
N THR A 373 -9.82 -7.24 3.15
CA THR A 373 -10.48 -5.94 3.06
C THR A 373 -11.56 -5.95 1.97
N PRO A 374 -12.57 -5.06 2.03
CA PRO A 374 -13.54 -4.90 0.95
C PRO A 374 -12.86 -4.65 -0.40
N CYS A 375 -11.86 -3.74 -0.43
CA CYS A 375 -11.06 -3.46 -1.62
C CYS A 375 -10.44 -4.76 -2.20
N LEU A 376 -9.75 -5.55 -1.38
CA LEU A 376 -9.11 -6.78 -1.85
C LEU A 376 -10.14 -7.85 -2.23
N ARG A 377 -11.26 -7.95 -1.53
CA ARG A 377 -12.34 -8.89 -1.86
C ARG A 377 -12.93 -8.58 -3.23
N ASP A 378 -13.22 -7.31 -3.48
CA ASP A 378 -13.77 -6.85 -4.75
C ASP A 378 -12.74 -7.02 -5.88
N PHE A 379 -11.46 -6.77 -5.61
CA PHE A 379 -10.38 -7.05 -6.54
C PHE A 379 -10.26 -8.55 -6.88
N VAL A 380 -10.30 -9.43 -5.87
CA VAL A 380 -10.27 -10.89 -6.05
C VAL A 380 -11.45 -11.35 -6.89
N GLN A 381 -12.65 -10.84 -6.60
CA GLN A 381 -13.85 -11.15 -7.38
C GLN A 381 -13.70 -10.69 -8.82
N PHE A 382 -13.23 -9.46 -9.04
CA PHE A 382 -12.94 -8.91 -10.37
C PHE A 382 -11.93 -9.78 -11.15
N VAL A 383 -10.84 -10.19 -10.51
CA VAL A 383 -9.82 -11.04 -11.14
C VAL A 383 -10.38 -12.41 -11.51
N HIS A 384 -11.16 -13.03 -10.61
CA HIS A 384 -11.79 -14.32 -10.87
C HIS A 384 -12.86 -14.27 -11.97
N ASP A 385 -13.83 -13.37 -11.86
CA ASP A 385 -14.94 -13.25 -12.81
C ASP A 385 -14.48 -12.74 -14.16
N GLY A 386 -13.49 -11.84 -14.15
CA GLY A 386 -12.84 -11.35 -15.36
C GLY A 386 -11.93 -12.40 -15.99
N GLY A 387 -11.44 -13.40 -15.26
CA GLY A 387 -10.35 -14.25 -15.75
C GLY A 387 -9.12 -13.40 -16.10
N VAL A 388 -8.76 -12.46 -15.21
CA VAL A 388 -7.54 -11.66 -15.32
C VAL A 388 -6.36 -12.54 -14.90
N GLY A 389 -5.27 -12.51 -15.67
CA GLY A 389 -4.06 -13.26 -15.32
C GLY A 389 -3.45 -12.76 -14.01
N THR A 390 -2.98 -13.66 -13.16
CA THR A 390 -2.24 -13.31 -11.93
C THR A 390 -0.74 -13.16 -12.17
N ASN A 391 -0.28 -13.46 -13.38
CA ASN A 391 1.13 -13.45 -13.76
C ASN A 391 1.61 -12.08 -14.26
N LEU A 392 1.17 -10.98 -13.62
CA LEU A 392 1.63 -9.63 -13.95
C LEU A 392 3.16 -9.56 -13.87
N THR A 393 3.70 -10.03 -12.74
CA THR A 393 5.12 -10.33 -12.49
C THR A 393 5.22 -11.69 -11.79
N PRO A 394 6.43 -12.29 -11.65
CA PRO A 394 6.61 -13.47 -10.81
C PRO A 394 6.17 -13.22 -9.36
N TYR A 395 6.41 -12.01 -8.86
CA TYR A 395 6.10 -11.62 -7.49
C TYR A 395 4.58 -11.50 -7.23
N ALA A 396 3.83 -10.94 -8.19
CA ALA A 396 2.37 -10.82 -8.11
C ALA A 396 1.62 -12.17 -7.99
N GLN A 397 2.27 -13.30 -8.31
CA GLN A 397 1.66 -14.63 -8.22
C GLN A 397 1.62 -15.19 -6.79
N THR A 398 2.33 -14.56 -5.85
CA THR A 398 2.44 -15.05 -4.47
C THR A 398 1.12 -14.91 -3.70
N SER A 399 0.38 -13.83 -3.91
CA SER A 399 -0.95 -13.63 -3.34
C SER A 399 -1.75 -12.58 -4.13
N TYR A 400 -3.07 -12.55 -3.94
CA TYR A 400 -3.90 -11.48 -4.52
C TYR A 400 -3.61 -10.09 -3.94
N GLY A 401 -3.09 -10.01 -2.71
CA GLY A 401 -2.63 -8.74 -2.13
C GLY A 401 -1.40 -8.22 -2.88
N GLU A 402 -0.44 -9.10 -3.16
CA GLU A 402 0.73 -8.73 -3.98
C GLU A 402 0.33 -8.39 -5.42
N LEU A 403 -0.61 -9.12 -6.01
CA LEU A 403 -1.16 -8.77 -7.33
C LEU A 403 -1.80 -7.38 -7.34
N PHE A 404 -2.59 -7.04 -6.33
CA PHE A 404 -3.21 -5.72 -6.21
C PHE A 404 -2.14 -4.62 -6.11
N ALA A 405 -1.22 -4.75 -5.16
CA ALA A 405 -0.16 -3.77 -4.92
C ALA A 405 0.74 -3.59 -6.14
N GLU A 406 1.11 -4.70 -6.78
CA GLU A 406 1.91 -4.68 -8.00
C GLU A 406 1.16 -3.98 -9.14
N ALA A 407 -0.09 -4.35 -9.39
CA ALA A 407 -0.91 -3.76 -10.44
C ALA A 407 -1.17 -2.27 -10.21
N TYR A 408 -1.40 -1.86 -8.96
CA TYR A 408 -1.55 -0.46 -8.55
C TYR A 408 -0.26 0.33 -8.84
N SER A 409 0.90 -0.23 -8.47
CA SER A 409 2.20 0.43 -8.72
C SER A 409 2.47 0.62 -10.22
N PHE A 410 2.16 -0.38 -11.05
CA PHE A 410 2.30 -0.28 -12.50
C PHE A 410 1.27 0.66 -13.10
N TRP A 411 0.02 0.68 -12.61
CA TRP A 411 -0.99 1.60 -13.12
C TRP A 411 -0.55 3.07 -13.01
N LEU A 412 0.14 3.41 -11.93
CA LEU A 412 0.69 4.75 -11.68
C LEU A 412 2.01 5.01 -12.44
N ALA A 413 2.92 4.03 -12.48
CA ALA A 413 4.26 4.22 -13.04
C ALA A 413 4.36 3.88 -14.54
N ASP A 414 3.77 2.77 -14.97
CA ASP A 414 3.73 2.33 -16.38
C ASP A 414 2.32 1.82 -16.76
N PRO A 415 1.37 2.74 -16.96
CA PRO A 415 -0.03 2.45 -17.29
C PRO A 415 -0.20 1.45 -18.47
N ASP A 416 0.65 1.60 -19.48
CA ASP A 416 0.60 0.79 -20.70
C ASP A 416 1.07 -0.65 -20.44
N ALA A 417 1.94 -0.87 -19.45
CA ALA A 417 2.35 -2.21 -19.07
C ALA A 417 1.19 -3.01 -18.48
N VAL A 418 0.36 -2.36 -17.66
CA VAL A 418 -0.89 -2.96 -17.16
C VAL A 418 -1.83 -3.26 -18.32
N GLU A 419 -2.00 -2.35 -19.29
CA GLU A 419 -2.87 -2.60 -20.44
C GLU A 419 -2.37 -3.76 -21.31
N ARG A 420 -1.05 -3.84 -21.57
CA ARG A 420 -0.43 -4.95 -22.32
C ARG A 420 -0.63 -6.29 -21.62
N HIS A 421 -0.63 -6.29 -20.28
CA HIS A 421 -0.92 -7.48 -19.49
C HIS A 421 -2.39 -7.88 -19.59
N ASP A 422 -3.28 -6.98 -19.19
CA ASP A 422 -4.74 -7.11 -19.28
C ASP A 422 -5.44 -5.74 -19.29
N ARG A 423 -6.07 -5.39 -20.40
CA ARG A 423 -6.82 -4.12 -20.55
C ARG A 423 -7.90 -3.93 -19.49
N ARG A 424 -8.53 -4.99 -19.00
CA ARG A 424 -9.59 -4.89 -17.98
C ARG A 424 -8.99 -4.47 -16.65
N LEU A 425 -7.81 -4.98 -16.32
CA LEU A 425 -7.08 -4.57 -15.11
C LEU A 425 -6.74 -3.08 -15.16
N ARG A 426 -6.30 -2.58 -16.32
CA ARG A 426 -6.12 -1.13 -16.54
C ARG A 426 -7.42 -0.35 -16.29
N GLN A 427 -8.52 -0.80 -16.90
CA GLN A 427 -9.83 -0.14 -16.76
C GLN A 427 -10.37 -0.18 -15.32
N TYR A 428 -10.05 -1.22 -14.55
CA TYR A 428 -10.44 -1.34 -13.15
C TYR A 428 -9.87 -0.18 -12.32
N PHE A 429 -8.57 0.11 -12.48
CA PHE A 429 -7.94 1.25 -11.81
C PHE A 429 -8.37 2.61 -12.40
N ASP A 430 -8.49 2.74 -13.73
CA ASP A 430 -8.94 4.00 -14.36
C ASP A 430 -10.34 4.43 -13.92
N LYS A 431 -11.22 3.47 -13.64
CA LYS A 431 -12.58 3.71 -13.12
C LYS A 431 -12.62 3.84 -11.60
N ALA A 432 -11.46 3.76 -10.92
CA ALA A 432 -11.34 3.71 -9.46
C ALA A 432 -12.21 2.62 -8.81
N ALA A 433 -12.39 1.47 -9.47
CA ALA A 433 -13.25 0.40 -9.00
C ALA A 433 -12.70 -0.32 -7.75
N TYR A 434 -11.43 -0.13 -7.41
CA TYR A 434 -10.84 -0.60 -6.15
C TYR A 434 -11.32 0.16 -4.92
N ARG A 435 -11.89 1.35 -5.09
CA ARG A 435 -12.43 2.15 -3.99
C ARG A 435 -13.82 1.68 -3.54
N VAL A 436 -14.35 0.60 -4.13
CA VAL A 436 -15.64 0.06 -3.72
C VAL A 436 -15.49 -0.54 -2.32
N GLY A 437 -16.25 -0.01 -1.37
CA GLY A 437 -16.21 -0.42 0.04
C GLY A 437 -15.32 0.42 0.95
N ASP A 438 -14.60 1.42 0.42
CA ASP A 438 -13.86 2.41 1.20
C ASP A 438 -14.71 3.57 1.74
#